data_AF-A0A937PQV1-F1
#
_entry.id   AF-A0A937PQV1-F1
#
_cell.length_a   1.000
_cell.length_b   1.000
_cell.length_c   1.000
_cell.angle_alpha   90.00
_cell.angle_beta   90.00
_cell.angle_gamma   90.00
#
_symmetry.space_group_name_H-M   'P 1'
#
loop_
_entity.id
_entity.type
_entity.pdbx_description
1 polymer ?
#
loop_
_entity_poly.entity_id
_entity_poly.type
_entity_poly.pdbx_seq_one_letter_code
_entity_poly.pdbx_strand_id
1 'polypeptide(L)'
;TFVILKRFKVQDGRFKDFYHIDCYRIKKPKEILDLGFKEIISNPKNIVAIEWADRIRKILPKNSIILKFEFIDQNKRKIKTE
;
A
#
# COMPACT_ATOMS: atom_id res chain seq x y z
N THR A 1 -10.62 10.04 0.77
CA THR A 1 -10.27 9.48 2.09
C THR A 1 -9.62 10.53 2.96
N PHE A 2 -9.93 10.64 4.27
CA PHE A 2 -9.22 11.56 5.20
C PHE A 2 -8.03 10.93 5.93
N VAL A 3 -8.00 9.60 6.04
CA VAL A 3 -6.97 8.83 6.74
C VAL A 3 -5.90 8.39 5.75
N ILE A 4 -4.63 8.76 6.00
CA ILE A 4 -3.49 8.37 5.14
C ILE A 4 -3.04 6.94 5.43
N LEU A 5 -3.03 6.53 6.69
CA LEU A 5 -2.56 5.22 7.13
C LEU A 5 -3.53 4.65 8.16
N LYS A 6 -3.94 3.41 7.96
CA LYS A 6 -4.77 2.67 8.92
C LYS A 6 -4.17 1.30 9.18
N ARG A 7 -4.10 0.95 10.46
CA ARG A 7 -3.62 -0.35 10.93
C ARG A 7 -4.78 -1.18 11.47
N PHE A 8 -4.78 -2.45 11.11
CA PHE A 8 -5.73 -3.45 11.57
C PHE A 8 -4.98 -4.64 12.14
N LYS A 9 -5.50 -5.23 13.22
CA LYS A 9 -4.99 -6.49 13.74
C LYS A 9 -5.54 -7.64 12.91
N VAL A 10 -4.66 -8.59 12.58
CA VAL A 10 -5.03 -9.81 11.87
C VAL A 10 -4.88 -10.97 12.85
N GLN A 11 -5.90 -11.82 12.93
CA GLN A 11 -5.87 -13.04 13.72
C GLN A 11 -5.43 -14.19 12.81
N ASP A 12 -4.16 -14.16 12.42
CA ASP A 12 -3.54 -15.17 11.57
C ASP A 12 -2.25 -15.71 12.24
N GLY A 13 -1.89 -16.96 11.97
CA GLY A 13 -0.70 -17.58 12.55
C GLY A 13 0.61 -17.03 11.95
N ARG A 14 0.55 -16.50 10.72
CA ARG A 14 1.69 -16.00 9.94
C ARG A 14 1.79 -14.48 9.97
N PHE A 15 0.67 -13.77 9.94
CA PHE A 15 0.60 -12.30 9.90
C PHE A 15 -0.09 -11.71 11.14
N LYS A 16 0.40 -10.55 11.59
CA LYS A 16 -0.05 -9.88 12.82
C LYS A 16 -0.83 -8.60 12.56
N ASP A 17 -0.43 -7.83 11.55
CA ASP A 17 -0.97 -6.51 11.28
C ASP A 17 -1.19 -6.34 9.76
N PHE A 18 -2.31 -5.71 9.40
CA PHE A 18 -2.59 -5.25 8.05
C PHE A 18 -2.55 -3.72 8.04
N TYR A 19 -1.78 -3.16 7.12
CA TYR A 19 -1.67 -1.73 6.90
C TYR A 19 -2.29 -1.37 5.57
N HIS A 20 -3.25 -0.46 5.60
CA HIS A 20 -3.78 0.20 4.42
C HIS A 20 -3.25 1.63 4.38
N ILE A 21 -2.63 1.99 3.26
CA ILE A 21 -2.03 3.30 3.06
C ILE A 21 -2.60 3.92 1.79
N ASP A 22 -3.22 5.10 1.93
CA ASP A 22 -3.73 5.89 0.80
C ASP A 22 -2.76 7.04 0.51
N CYS A 23 -2.00 6.93 -0.58
CA CYS A 23 -1.01 7.93 -0.96
C CYS A 23 -1.60 9.09 -1.76
N TYR A 24 -2.91 9.18 -2.01
CA TYR A 24 -3.52 10.21 -2.87
C TYR A 24 -3.08 11.64 -2.54
N ARG A 25 -2.89 11.94 -1.25
CA ARG A 25 -2.48 13.26 -0.75
C ARG A 25 -0.97 13.45 -0.52
N ILE A 26 -0.19 12.38 -0.65
CA ILE A 26 1.26 12.46 -0.49
C ILE A 26 1.83 13.25 -1.67
N LYS A 27 2.50 14.37 -1.36
CA LYS A 27 3.15 15.21 -2.38
C LYS A 27 4.63 14.84 -2.51
N LYS A 28 5.29 14.55 -1.39
CA LYS A 28 6.69 14.15 -1.34
C LYS A 28 6.83 12.77 -0.70
N PRO A 29 7.63 11.85 -1.27
CA PRO A 29 7.89 10.54 -0.66
C PRO A 29 8.42 10.60 0.78
N LYS A 30 9.02 11.72 1.19
CA LYS A 30 9.48 11.91 2.58
C LYS A 30 8.33 11.90 3.59
N GLU A 31 7.16 12.42 3.24
CA GLU A 31 6.00 12.51 4.14
C GLU A 31 5.57 11.15 4.67
N ILE A 32 5.68 10.10 3.85
CA ILE A 32 5.32 8.74 4.28
C ILE A 32 6.44 8.07 5.07
N LEU A 33 7.71 8.44 4.83
CA LEU A 33 8.83 7.94 5.62
C LEU A 33 8.71 8.39 7.08
N ASP A 34 8.27 9.63 7.30
CA ASP A 34 8.04 10.19 8.64
C ASP A 34 6.88 9.49 9.39
N LEU A 35 6.03 8.73 8.69
CA LEU A 35 4.95 7.90 9.26
C LEU A 35 5.39 6.47 9.65
N GLY A 36 6.69 6.19 9.65
CA GLY A 36 7.22 4.87 10.00
C GLY A 36 7.08 3.83 8.89
N PHE A 37 7.04 4.28 7.62
CA PHE A 37 6.83 3.40 6.48
C PHE A 37 7.89 2.30 6.35
N LYS A 38 9.15 2.61 6.65
CA LYS A 38 10.26 1.64 6.53
C LYS A 38 10.08 0.48 7.49
N GLU A 39 9.73 0.76 8.74
CA GLU A 39 9.52 -0.23 9.79
C GLU A 39 8.30 -1.09 9.49
N ILE A 40 7.27 -0.49 8.88
CA ILE A 40 6.05 -1.18 8.47
C ILE A 40 6.34 -2.19 7.36
N ILE A 41 7.02 -1.78 6.29
CA ILE A 41 7.30 -2.65 5.13
C ILE A 41 8.39 -3.68 5.39
N SER A 42 9.31 -3.41 6.33
CA SER A 42 10.41 -4.34 6.63
C SER A 42 9.98 -5.48 7.55
N ASN A 43 8.84 -5.36 8.24
CA ASN A 43 8.38 -6.40 9.15
C ASN A 43 7.64 -7.51 8.38
N PRO A 44 8.18 -8.75 8.36
CA PRO A 44 7.59 -9.85 7.59
C PRO A 44 6.23 -10.33 8.14
N LYS A 45 5.83 -9.92 9.36
CA LYS A 45 4.51 -10.20 9.93
C LYS A 45 3.45 -9.19 9.50
N ASN A 46 3.80 -8.19 8.70
CA ASN A 46 2.86 -7.21 8.19
C ASN A 46 2.41 -7.55 6.77
N ILE A 47 1.12 -7.33 6.51
CA ILE A 47 0.59 -7.21 5.15
C ILE A 47 0.40 -5.71 4.89
N VAL A 48 0.90 -5.20 3.76
CA VAL A 48 0.83 -3.77 3.43
C VAL A 48 0.17 -3.59 2.06
N ALA A 49 -0.96 -2.91 2.03
CA ALA A 49 -1.64 -2.50 0.81
C ALA A 49 -1.54 -0.98 0.64
N ILE A 50 -1.13 -0.54 -0.54
CA ILE A 50 -0.85 0.87 -0.83
C ILE A 50 -1.66 1.30 -2.05
N GLU A 51 -2.57 2.24 -1.87
CA GLU A 51 -3.27 2.92 -2.96
C GLU A 51 -2.48 4.13 -3.45
N TRP A 52 -2.60 4.44 -4.75
CA TRP A 52 -1.85 5.53 -5.40
C TRP A 52 -0.32 5.39 -5.24
N ALA A 53 0.17 4.15 -5.23
CA ALA A 53 1.56 3.80 -4.93
C ALA A 53 2.58 4.43 -5.91
N ASP A 54 2.16 4.83 -7.11
CA ASP A 54 3.00 5.54 -8.08
C ASP A 54 3.61 6.83 -7.50
N ARG A 55 2.93 7.50 -6.55
CA ARG A 55 3.44 8.70 -5.87
C ARG A 55 4.68 8.44 -5.03
N ILE A 56 4.89 7.20 -4.62
CA ILE A 56 6.02 6.79 -3.79
C ILE A 56 6.85 5.67 -4.44
N ARG A 57 6.71 5.47 -5.75
CA ARG A 57 7.33 4.35 -6.49
C ARG A 57 8.82 4.15 -6.22
N LYS A 58 9.56 5.24 -6.01
CA LYS A 58 11.02 5.23 -5.75
C LYS A 58 11.42 4.57 -4.42
N ILE A 59 10.50 4.49 -3.46
CA ILE A 59 10.77 3.96 -2.11
C ILE A 59 10.05 2.62 -1.86
N LEU A 60 9.32 2.10 -2.84
CA LEU A 60 8.70 0.78 -2.74
C LEU A 60 9.77 -0.32 -2.83
N PRO A 61 9.61 -1.43 -2.10
CA PRO A 61 10.45 -2.61 -2.29
C PRO A 61 10.40 -3.13 -3.74
N LYS A 62 11.53 -3.62 -4.25
CA LYS A 62 11.60 -4.15 -5.63
C LYS A 62 10.74 -5.40 -5.86
N ASN A 63 10.46 -6.15 -4.80
CA ASN A 63 9.62 -7.36 -4.81
C ASN A 63 8.14 -7.05 -4.51
N SER A 64 7.72 -5.78 -4.59
CA SER A 64 6.32 -5.40 -4.43
C SER A 64 5.50 -5.97 -5.58
N ILE A 65 4.36 -6.59 -5.27
CA ILE A 65 3.36 -6.97 -6.28
C ILE A 65 2.60 -5.70 -6.67
N ILE A 66 2.71 -5.28 -7.93
CA ILE A 66 2.00 -4.10 -8.41
C ILE A 66 0.70 -4.53 -9.08
N LEU A 67 -0.43 -4.10 -8.52
CA LEU A 67 -1.75 -4.34 -9.10
C LEU A 67 -2.21 -3.11 -9.87
N LYS A 68 -2.46 -3.28 -11.17
CA LYS A 68 -3.06 -2.25 -12.03
C LYS A 68 -4.51 -2.58 -12.34
N PHE A 69 -5.37 -1.57 -12.20
CA PHE A 69 -6.79 -1.64 -12.44
C PHE A 69 -7.14 -0.76 -13.65
N GLU A 70 -7.78 -1.34 -14.66
CA GLU A 70 -8.23 -0.64 -15.88
C GLU A 70 -9.76 -0.72 -15.98
N PHE A 71 -10.40 0.37 -16.43
CA PHE A 71 -11.83 0.38 -16.71
C PHE A 71 -12.11 -0.40 -18.00
N ILE A 72 -13.05 -1.36 -17.95
CA ILE A 72 -13.59 -2.03 -19.14
C ILE A 72 -14.94 -1.39 -19.50
N ASP A 73 -15.83 -1.26 -18.51
CA ASP A 73 -17.11 -0.57 -18.61
C ASP A 73 -17.51 0.02 -17.23
N GLN A 74 -18.76 0.46 -17.07
CA GLN A 74 -19.25 1.04 -15.80
C GLN A 74 -19.01 0.11 -14.60
N ASN A 75 -19.26 -1.19 -14.75
CA ASN A 75 -19.28 -2.17 -13.66
C ASN A 75 -18.16 -3.22 -13.73
N LYS A 76 -17.32 -3.20 -14.78
CA LYS A 76 -16.21 -4.16 -14.95
C LYS A 76 -14.85 -3.47 -14.92
N ARG A 77 -13.90 -4.14 -14.27
CA ARG A 77 -12.48 -3.74 -14.22
C ARG A 77 -11.59 -4.89 -14.65
N LYS A 78 -10.51 -4.59 -15.36
CA LYS A 78 -9.41 -5.52 -15.61
C LYS A 78 -8.35 -5.33 -14.54
N ILE A 79 -7.85 -6.43 -13.99
CA ILE A 79 -6.75 -6.42 -13.00
C ILE A 79 -5.55 -7.10 -13.63
N LYS A 80 -4.36 -6.49 -13.52
CA LYS A 80 -3.08 -7.05 -13.97
C LYS A 80 -2.03 -6.92 -12.87
N THR A 81 -1.12 -7.88 -12.80
CA THR A 81 0.08 -7.84 -11.97
C THR A 81 1.29 -7.42 -12.80
N GLU A 82 2.14 -6.53 -12.29
CA GLU A 82 3.47 -6.20 -12.83
C GLU A 82 4.59 -6.62 -11.87
#